data_AF-A0A7L3WPN9-F1
#
_entry.id   AF-A0A7L3WPN9-F1
#
_cell.length_a   1.000
_cell.length_b   1.000
_cell.length_c   1.000
_cell.angle_alpha   90.00
_cell.angle_beta   90.00
_cell.angle_gamma   90.00
#
_symmetry.space_group_name_H-M   'P 1'
#
loop_
_entity.id
_entity.type
_entity.pdbx_description
1 polymer ?
#
loop_
_entity_poly.entity_id
_entity_poly.type
_entity_poly.pdbx_seq_one_letter_code
_entity_poly.pdbx_strand_id
1 'polypeptide(L)'
;SPQFREKLQDVLPSLPSQDDYFLLKWLRARCFDLPKSEAMLRKPAVLPQVIRKYMSGGMCGYDREGSPIWYEIIGPLDAKGLLFSASKQDLLKNKFRDCEMLRHECEQQTQKLGKKVEMVLMVYDCEGLGLKHLWKPAVDTYGELLSMFEENYPESLKRLFIVKGELGPGVPLPPQLGADPRSNTACLPPPAPKIFPVAYNLVKHFLSEDTRKKVVVLGSNWKEVLQKYIDPAQIPVEYGGTLTDPNGDPKCSSKINYGGDVPQHYYVRDQLAQQYEHTVVVNRGSSHQVEYEILFP
;
A
#
# COMPACT_ATOMS: atom_id res chain seq x y z
N SER A 1 -20.99 -18.52 6.38
CA SER A 1 -21.75 -19.59 5.69
C SER A 1 -21.58 -20.88 6.45
N PRO A 2 -22.67 -21.55 6.89
CA PRO A 2 -22.61 -22.82 7.62
C PRO A 2 -21.78 -23.90 6.90
N GLN A 3 -21.93 -23.98 5.57
CA GLN A 3 -21.21 -24.94 4.72
C GLN A 3 -19.69 -24.71 4.71
N PHE A 4 -19.24 -23.46 4.77
CA PHE A 4 -17.80 -23.15 4.82
C PHE A 4 -17.20 -23.53 6.18
N ARG A 5 -17.95 -23.29 7.26
CA ARG A 5 -17.53 -23.65 8.62
C ARG A 5 -17.47 -25.16 8.80
N GLU A 6 -18.45 -25.88 8.26
CA GLU A 6 -18.47 -27.35 8.22
C GLU A 6 -17.25 -27.92 7.50
N LYS A 7 -16.93 -27.38 6.32
CA LYS A 7 -15.75 -27.76 5.54
C LYS A 7 -14.42 -27.48 6.24
N LEU A 8 -14.38 -26.65 7.27
CA LEU A 8 -13.15 -26.28 7.99
C LEU A 8 -13.06 -26.85 9.40
N GLN A 9 -14.00 -27.73 9.81
CA GLN A 9 -14.08 -28.24 11.19
C GLN A 9 -12.75 -28.76 11.75
N ASP A 10 -11.95 -29.41 10.91
CA ASP A 10 -10.66 -29.98 11.26
C ASP A 10 -9.56 -28.92 11.49
N VAL A 11 -9.66 -27.74 10.85
CA VAL A 11 -8.68 -26.65 11.00
C VAL A 11 -9.17 -25.50 11.87
N LEU A 12 -10.48 -25.34 12.11
CA LEU A 12 -11.08 -24.28 12.93
C LEU A 12 -10.35 -24.08 14.28
N PRO A 13 -9.98 -25.13 15.05
CA PRO A 13 -9.29 -24.96 16.33
C PRO A 13 -7.89 -24.33 16.21
N SER A 14 -7.26 -24.42 15.04
CA SER A 14 -5.93 -23.87 14.76
C SER A 14 -5.96 -22.47 14.14
N LEU A 15 -7.14 -21.95 13.81
CA LEU A 15 -7.29 -20.63 13.21
C LEU A 15 -7.19 -19.53 14.27
N PRO A 16 -6.66 -18.35 13.90
CA PRO A 16 -6.50 -17.22 14.82
C PRO A 16 -7.85 -16.63 15.28
N SER A 17 -8.92 -16.83 14.51
CA SER A 17 -10.29 -16.60 14.94
C SER A 17 -11.22 -17.60 14.26
N GLN A 18 -12.34 -17.90 14.91
CA GLN A 18 -13.42 -18.72 14.36
C GLN A 18 -14.69 -17.90 14.11
N ASP A 19 -14.69 -16.60 14.42
CA ASP A 19 -15.89 -15.79 14.23
C ASP A 19 -16.31 -15.72 12.75
N ASP A 20 -17.61 -15.44 12.53
CA ASP A 20 -18.17 -15.39 11.17
C ASP A 20 -17.50 -14.29 10.34
N TYR A 21 -17.05 -13.21 10.98
CA TYR A 21 -16.36 -12.11 10.31
C TYR A 21 -15.04 -12.59 9.67
N PHE A 22 -14.21 -13.32 10.41
CA PHE A 22 -12.97 -13.93 9.96
C PHE A 22 -13.23 -14.88 8.78
N LEU A 23 -14.17 -15.82 8.93
CA LEU A 23 -14.50 -16.78 7.88
C LEU A 23 -15.07 -16.13 6.62
N LEU A 24 -15.86 -15.06 6.77
CA LEU A 24 -16.40 -14.29 5.65
C LEU A 24 -15.33 -13.54 4.85
N LYS A 25 -14.16 -13.20 5.44
CA LYS A 25 -13.07 -12.59 4.67
C LYS A 25 -12.53 -13.52 3.58
N TRP A 26 -12.31 -14.78 3.94
CA TRP A 26 -11.78 -15.77 3.00
C TRP A 26 -12.78 -16.08 1.87
N LEU A 27 -14.06 -16.11 2.21
CA LEU A 27 -15.14 -16.21 1.24
C LEU A 27 -15.17 -15.01 0.31
N ARG A 28 -15.19 -13.79 0.84
CA ARG A 28 -15.22 -12.55 0.03
C ARG A 28 -14.01 -12.43 -0.88
N ALA A 29 -12.81 -12.74 -0.39
CA ALA A 29 -11.57 -12.75 -1.17
C ALA A 29 -11.62 -13.67 -2.40
N ARG A 30 -12.58 -14.59 -2.49
CA ARG A 30 -12.78 -15.49 -3.63
C ARG A 30 -14.20 -15.43 -4.18
N CYS A 31 -14.90 -14.31 -4.01
CA CYS A 31 -16.26 -14.12 -4.50
C CYS A 31 -17.20 -15.26 -4.06
N PHE A 32 -17.03 -15.73 -2.82
CA PHE A 32 -17.76 -16.84 -2.21
C PHE A 32 -17.57 -18.20 -2.91
N ASP A 33 -16.53 -18.37 -3.73
CA ASP A 33 -16.10 -19.67 -4.26
C ASP A 33 -15.57 -20.53 -3.11
N LEU A 34 -16.40 -21.46 -2.62
CA LEU A 34 -16.12 -22.29 -1.45
C LEU A 34 -14.80 -23.08 -1.60
N PRO A 35 -14.56 -23.86 -2.68
CA PRO A 35 -13.30 -24.58 -2.87
C PRO A 35 -12.06 -23.67 -2.84
N LYS A 36 -12.10 -22.52 -3.52
CA LYS A 36 -10.96 -21.59 -3.56
C LYS A 36 -10.72 -20.91 -2.21
N SER A 37 -11.79 -20.57 -1.50
CA SER A 37 -11.74 -19.95 -0.16
C SER A 37 -11.14 -20.93 0.85
N GLU A 38 -11.56 -22.19 0.78
CA GLU A 38 -11.08 -23.27 1.64
C GLU A 38 -9.59 -23.55 1.38
N ALA A 39 -9.21 -23.70 0.11
CA ALA A 39 -7.81 -23.90 -0.27
C ALA A 39 -6.91 -22.73 0.15
N MET A 40 -7.43 -21.49 0.11
CA MET A 40 -6.69 -20.31 0.55
C MET A 40 -6.48 -20.29 2.06
N LEU A 41 -7.47 -20.70 2.85
CA LEU A 41 -7.40 -20.71 4.31
C LEU A 41 -6.58 -21.90 4.85
N ARG A 42 -6.71 -23.08 4.24
CA ARG A 42 -6.02 -24.31 4.67
C ARG A 42 -4.52 -24.33 4.36
N LYS A 43 -4.09 -23.62 3.32
CA LYS A 43 -2.70 -23.67 2.88
C LYS A 43 -1.89 -22.64 3.68
N PRO A 44 -0.96 -23.03 4.56
CA PRO A 44 0.00 -22.09 5.10
C PRO A 44 0.69 -21.43 3.90
N ALA A 45 0.49 -20.12 3.75
CA ALA A 45 0.95 -19.38 2.58
C ALA A 45 2.48 -19.32 2.64
N VAL A 46 3.16 -20.33 2.09
CA VAL A 46 4.58 -20.23 1.77
C VAL A 46 4.67 -19.20 0.65
N LEU A 47 4.90 -17.95 1.05
CA LEU A 47 5.09 -16.86 0.11
C LEU A 47 6.39 -17.08 -0.67
N PRO A 48 6.38 -16.87 -2.00
CA PRO A 48 7.59 -16.89 -2.80
C PRO A 48 8.69 -16.02 -2.19
N GLN A 49 9.93 -16.50 -2.28
CA GLN A 49 11.09 -15.80 -1.72
C GLN A 49 11.22 -14.38 -2.27
N VAL A 50 10.87 -14.17 -3.54
CA VAL A 50 10.88 -12.85 -4.20
C VAL A 50 9.97 -11.84 -3.49
N ILE A 51 8.77 -12.25 -3.05
CA ILE A 51 7.86 -11.37 -2.32
C ILE A 51 8.49 -10.98 -0.98
N ARG A 52 8.99 -11.97 -0.23
CA ARG A 52 9.58 -11.73 1.10
C ARG A 52 10.80 -10.81 1.07
N LYS A 53 11.55 -10.82 -0.04
CA LYS A 53 12.79 -10.05 -0.20
C LYS A 53 12.56 -8.67 -0.80
N TYR A 54 11.62 -8.51 -1.73
CA TYR A 54 11.50 -7.30 -2.56
C TYR A 54 10.16 -6.59 -2.45
N MET A 55 9.16 -7.18 -1.80
CA MET A 55 7.92 -6.45 -1.50
C MET A 55 8.17 -5.50 -0.35
N SER A 56 8.03 -4.20 -0.63
CA SER A 56 8.29 -3.13 0.33
C SER A 56 7.28 -3.10 1.48
N GLY A 57 7.70 -2.44 2.55
CA GLY A 57 6.91 -2.11 3.71
C GLY A 57 7.13 -3.05 4.88
N GLY A 58 6.45 -2.74 5.98
CA GLY A 58 6.54 -3.50 7.22
C GLY A 58 5.97 -2.77 8.42
N MET A 59 5.72 -3.51 9.49
CA MET A 59 5.23 -2.96 10.74
C MET A 59 6.40 -2.51 11.63
N CYS A 60 6.37 -1.28 12.12
CA CYS A 60 7.42 -0.77 13.01
C CYS A 60 6.86 0.26 14.00
N GLY A 61 6.89 -0.08 15.29
CA GLY A 61 6.45 0.82 16.36
C GLY A 61 4.93 0.94 16.51
N TYR A 62 4.53 1.74 17.49
CA TYR A 62 3.14 2.04 17.81
C TYR A 62 2.95 3.54 17.98
N ASP A 63 1.77 4.04 17.64
CA ASP A 63 1.43 5.42 17.91
C ASP A 63 1.21 5.69 19.41
N ARG A 64 0.98 6.95 19.78
CA ARG A 64 0.80 7.36 21.18
C ARG A 64 -0.38 6.68 21.88
N GLU A 65 -1.33 6.12 21.14
CA GLU A 65 -2.49 5.42 21.68
C GLU A 65 -2.33 3.90 21.64
N GLY A 66 -1.20 3.40 21.14
CA GLY A 66 -0.89 1.98 21.05
C GLY A 66 -1.32 1.31 19.74
N SER A 67 -1.81 2.06 18.76
CA SER A 67 -2.12 1.52 17.44
C SER A 67 -0.83 1.13 16.70
N PRO A 68 -0.75 -0.05 16.09
CA PRO A 68 0.40 -0.46 15.28
C PRO A 68 0.62 0.49 14.11
N ILE A 69 1.88 0.64 13.68
CA ILE A 69 2.26 1.49 12.55
C ILE A 69 2.77 0.64 11.40
N TRP A 70 2.18 0.80 10.21
CA TRP A 70 2.65 0.19 8.97
C TRP A 70 3.34 1.22 8.07
N TYR A 71 4.55 0.91 7.62
CA TYR A 71 5.28 1.69 6.62
C TYR A 71 5.13 1.05 5.25
N GLU A 72 4.86 1.85 4.23
CA GLU A 72 4.84 1.43 2.83
C GLU A 72 5.82 2.29 2.02
N ILE A 73 6.80 1.66 1.36
CA ILE A 73 7.93 2.36 0.72
C ILE A 73 7.81 2.28 -0.80
N ILE A 74 7.37 3.36 -1.44
CA ILE A 74 6.93 3.29 -2.84
C ILE A 74 8.06 3.38 -3.86
N GLY A 75 8.95 4.37 -3.76
CA GLY A 75 9.97 4.62 -4.80
C GLY A 75 10.85 3.41 -5.21
N PRO A 76 11.37 2.61 -4.26
CA PRO A 76 12.21 1.46 -4.59
C PRO A 76 11.39 0.20 -4.95
N LEU A 77 10.06 0.25 -4.94
CA LEU A 77 9.23 -0.90 -5.27
C LEU A 77 9.29 -1.22 -6.77
N ASP A 78 9.91 -2.35 -7.12
CA ASP A 78 9.90 -2.87 -8.49
C ASP A 78 8.61 -3.68 -8.75
N ALA A 79 7.52 -2.95 -8.99
CA ALA A 79 6.21 -3.55 -9.27
C ALA A 79 6.23 -4.44 -10.53
N LYS A 80 7.05 -4.10 -11.53
CA LYS A 80 7.16 -4.89 -12.77
C LYS A 80 7.87 -6.21 -12.51
N GLY A 81 9.04 -6.17 -11.87
CA GLY A 81 9.78 -7.37 -11.50
C GLY A 81 8.99 -8.29 -10.58
N LEU A 82 8.25 -7.74 -9.60
CA LEU A 82 7.34 -8.51 -8.75
C LEU A 82 6.24 -9.21 -9.56
N LEU A 83 5.59 -8.51 -10.49
CA LEU A 83 4.54 -9.09 -11.33
C LEU A 83 5.06 -10.08 -12.37
N PHE A 84 6.34 -10.02 -12.74
CA PHE A 84 6.99 -11.02 -13.58
C PHE A 84 7.48 -12.23 -12.78
N SER A 85 7.69 -12.08 -11.47
CA SER A 85 8.27 -13.12 -10.60
C SER A 85 7.24 -13.84 -9.72
N ALA A 86 6.10 -13.24 -9.45
CA ALA A 86 5.06 -13.77 -8.58
C ALA A 86 3.67 -13.60 -9.19
N SER A 87 2.71 -14.44 -8.80
CA SER A 87 1.33 -14.27 -9.25
C SER A 87 0.65 -13.11 -8.50
N LYS A 88 -0.33 -12.45 -9.12
CA LYS A 88 -1.18 -11.47 -8.43
C LYS A 88 -1.81 -12.06 -7.15
N GLN A 89 -2.20 -13.34 -7.20
CA GLN A 89 -2.77 -14.03 -6.05
C GLN A 89 -1.79 -14.16 -4.88
N ASP A 90 -0.50 -14.32 -5.13
CA ASP A 90 0.50 -14.40 -4.06
C ASP A 90 0.80 -13.03 -3.47
N LEU A 91 0.74 -11.95 -4.27
CA LEU A 91 0.79 -10.57 -3.76
C LEU A 91 -0.43 -10.26 -2.87
N LEU A 92 -1.63 -10.66 -3.30
CA LEU A 92 -2.86 -10.54 -2.49
C LEU A 92 -2.77 -11.34 -1.18
N LYS A 93 -2.27 -12.58 -1.23
CA LYS A 93 -2.05 -13.38 -0.02
C LYS A 93 -1.04 -12.74 0.92
N ASN A 94 0.02 -12.11 0.39
CA ASN A 94 0.99 -11.38 1.21
C ASN A 94 0.30 -10.23 1.95
N LYS A 95 -0.43 -9.36 1.25
CA LYS A 95 -1.12 -8.24 1.90
C LYS A 95 -2.21 -8.69 2.88
N PHE A 96 -2.91 -9.79 2.59
CA PHE A 96 -3.85 -10.38 3.55
C PHE A 96 -3.13 -10.84 4.83
N ARG A 97 -1.97 -11.50 4.69
CA ARG A 97 -1.13 -11.89 5.82
C ARG A 97 -0.68 -10.68 6.64
N ASP A 98 -0.27 -9.60 5.98
CA ASP A 98 0.12 -8.35 6.65
C ASP A 98 -1.04 -7.78 7.47
N CYS A 99 -2.26 -7.77 6.92
CA CYS A 99 -3.46 -7.30 7.62
C CYS A 99 -3.82 -8.17 8.84
N GLU A 100 -3.74 -9.50 8.72
CA GLU A 100 -3.97 -10.40 9.87
C GLU A 100 -2.89 -10.26 10.95
N MET A 101 -1.64 -10.00 10.55
CA MET A 101 -0.55 -9.71 11.50
C MET A 101 -0.82 -8.42 12.27
N LEU A 102 -1.21 -7.35 11.58
CA LEU A 102 -1.60 -6.08 12.21
C LEU A 102 -2.81 -6.23 13.15
N ARG A 103 -3.80 -7.03 12.76
CA ARG A 103 -4.96 -7.32 13.60
C ARG A 103 -4.54 -8.06 14.88
N HIS A 104 -3.67 -9.06 14.76
CA HIS A 104 -3.15 -9.76 15.93
C HIS A 104 -2.36 -8.82 16.84
N GLU A 105 -1.58 -7.91 16.26
CA GLU A 105 -0.87 -6.90 17.02
C GLU A 105 -1.82 -5.96 17.78
N CYS A 106 -2.93 -5.54 17.16
CA CYS A 106 -4.00 -4.80 17.83
C CYS A 106 -4.60 -5.57 19.03
N GLU A 107 -4.78 -6.89 18.93
CA GLU A 107 -5.24 -7.72 20.05
C GLU A 107 -4.23 -7.76 21.19
N GLN A 108 -2.95 -7.92 20.88
CA GLN A 108 -1.88 -7.91 21.88
C GLN A 108 -1.81 -6.56 22.60
N GLN A 109 -1.88 -5.46 21.84
CA GLN A 109 -1.91 -4.11 22.38
C GLN A 109 -3.18 -3.85 23.22
N THR A 110 -4.31 -4.43 22.82
CA THR A 110 -5.56 -4.36 23.61
C THR A 110 -5.36 -4.98 24.99
N GLN A 111 -4.78 -6.18 25.05
CA GLN A 111 -4.52 -6.89 26.31
C GLN A 111 -3.51 -6.14 27.17
N LYS A 112 -2.41 -5.68 26.55
CA LYS A 112 -1.31 -4.98 27.24
C LYS A 112 -1.74 -3.65 27.85
N LEU A 113 -2.61 -2.90 27.17
CA LEU A 113 -3.01 -1.56 27.59
C LEU A 113 -4.32 -1.53 28.38
N GLY A 114 -5.04 -2.66 28.45
CA GLY A 114 -6.36 -2.72 29.11
C GLY A 114 -7.44 -1.86 28.44
N LYS A 115 -7.23 -1.47 27.17
CA LYS A 115 -8.18 -0.67 26.37
C LYS A 115 -8.25 -1.24 24.95
N LYS A 116 -9.39 -1.10 24.28
CA LYS A 116 -9.56 -1.61 22.91
C LYS A 116 -8.64 -0.87 21.94
N VAL A 117 -7.80 -1.63 21.23
CA VAL A 117 -6.98 -1.20 20.08
C VAL A 117 -7.41 -2.05 18.88
N GLU A 118 -7.84 -1.41 17.81
CA GLU A 118 -8.31 -2.13 16.60
C GLU A 118 -8.00 -1.41 15.29
N MET A 119 -7.47 -0.19 15.36
CA MET A 119 -7.12 0.60 14.18
C MET A 119 -5.60 0.74 14.03
N VAL A 120 -5.15 0.87 12.78
CA VAL A 120 -3.74 0.95 12.37
C VAL A 120 -3.42 2.33 11.80
N LEU A 121 -2.24 2.85 12.09
CA LEU A 121 -1.69 4.05 11.45
C LEU A 121 -0.78 3.63 10.30
N MET A 122 -0.95 4.23 9.12
CA MET A 122 -0.10 3.95 7.96
C MET A 122 0.76 5.16 7.60
N VAL A 123 2.02 4.91 7.27
CA VAL A 123 2.97 5.90 6.74
C VAL A 123 3.37 5.46 5.34
N TYR A 124 2.93 6.21 4.34
CA TYR A 124 3.23 6.02 2.94
C TYR A 124 4.37 6.93 2.53
N ASP A 125 5.53 6.34 2.29
CA ASP A 125 6.70 7.02 1.77
C ASP A 125 6.63 7.05 0.24
N CYS A 126 6.30 8.23 -0.30
CA CYS A 126 6.19 8.46 -1.73
C CYS A 126 7.45 9.07 -2.36
N GLU A 127 8.57 9.12 -1.62
CA GLU A 127 9.84 9.51 -2.23
C GLU A 127 10.20 8.54 -3.37
N GLY A 128 10.60 9.08 -4.52
CA GLY A 128 10.93 8.29 -5.70
C GLY A 128 9.73 7.70 -6.44
N LEU A 129 8.48 8.03 -6.05
CA LEU A 129 7.31 7.75 -6.88
C LEU A 129 7.53 8.37 -8.27
N GLY A 130 7.14 7.65 -9.32
CA GLY A 130 7.50 7.99 -10.70
C GLY A 130 6.75 7.12 -11.71
N LEU A 131 6.94 7.41 -13.01
CA LEU A 131 6.19 6.80 -14.12
C LEU A 131 6.24 5.27 -14.15
N LYS A 132 7.33 4.64 -13.66
CA LYS A 132 7.43 3.17 -13.55
C LYS A 132 6.30 2.54 -12.72
N HIS A 133 5.76 3.28 -11.74
CA HIS A 133 4.68 2.82 -10.88
C HIS A 133 3.29 3.01 -11.51
N LEU A 134 3.19 3.80 -12.60
CA LEU A 134 1.94 4.00 -13.32
C LEU A 134 1.70 2.96 -14.42
N TRP A 135 2.55 1.93 -14.49
CA TRP A 135 2.36 0.83 -15.41
C TRP A 135 1.01 0.15 -15.14
N LYS A 136 0.13 0.09 -16.15
CA LYS A 136 -1.26 -0.34 -15.99
C LYS A 136 -1.44 -1.64 -15.19
N PRO A 137 -0.73 -2.75 -15.47
CA PRO A 137 -0.83 -3.96 -14.65
C PRO A 137 -0.47 -3.77 -13.17
N ALA A 138 0.49 -2.89 -12.86
CA ALA A 138 0.82 -2.55 -11.46
C ALA A 138 -0.31 -1.75 -10.81
N VAL A 139 -0.84 -0.74 -11.50
CA VAL A 139 -1.97 0.07 -11.02
C VAL A 139 -3.21 -0.80 -10.80
N ASP A 140 -3.57 -1.65 -11.77
CA ASP A 140 -4.70 -2.57 -11.68
C ASP A 140 -4.52 -3.53 -10.49
N THR A 141 -3.33 -4.12 -10.33
CA THR A 141 -3.03 -5.02 -9.19
C THR A 141 -3.10 -4.27 -7.86
N TYR A 142 -2.59 -3.05 -7.80
CA TYR A 142 -2.65 -2.23 -6.59
C TYR A 142 -4.10 -1.84 -6.25
N GLY A 143 -4.92 -1.55 -7.26
CA GLY A 143 -6.36 -1.37 -7.11
C GLY A 143 -7.05 -2.59 -6.50
N GLU A 144 -6.75 -3.79 -7.01
CA GLU A 144 -7.25 -5.06 -6.43
C GLU A 144 -6.81 -5.23 -4.96
N LEU A 145 -5.58 -4.84 -4.60
CA LEU A 145 -5.10 -4.88 -3.22
C LEU A 145 -5.85 -3.90 -2.31
N LEU A 146 -6.14 -2.69 -2.79
CA LEU A 146 -6.93 -1.69 -2.07
C LEU A 146 -8.38 -2.14 -1.89
N SER A 147 -9.02 -2.65 -2.94
CA SER A 147 -10.38 -3.20 -2.84
C SER A 147 -10.44 -4.35 -1.84
N MET A 148 -9.45 -5.26 -1.88
CA MET A 148 -9.35 -6.33 -0.88
C MET A 148 -9.27 -5.77 0.54
N PHE A 149 -8.50 -4.71 0.79
CA PHE A 149 -8.41 -4.07 2.10
C PHE A 149 -9.75 -3.48 2.54
N GLU A 150 -10.38 -2.64 1.69
CA GLU A 150 -11.65 -1.97 1.99
C GLU A 150 -12.80 -2.96 2.26
N GLU A 151 -12.86 -4.04 1.48
CA GLU A 151 -13.91 -5.05 1.62
C GLU A 151 -13.72 -5.90 2.88
N ASN A 152 -12.48 -6.28 3.21
CA ASN A 152 -12.21 -7.30 4.24
C ASN A 152 -11.79 -6.72 5.59
N TYR A 153 -11.34 -5.47 5.63
CA TYR A 153 -10.86 -4.77 6.83
C TYR A 153 -11.50 -3.37 6.96
N PRO A 154 -12.85 -3.27 6.91
CA PRO A 154 -13.53 -1.99 7.09
C PRO A 154 -13.14 -1.36 8.43
N GLU A 155 -13.06 -0.03 8.44
CA GLU A 155 -12.78 0.80 9.62
C GLU A 155 -11.46 0.49 10.35
N SER A 156 -10.60 -0.36 9.78
CA SER A 156 -9.32 -0.74 10.40
C SER A 156 -8.23 0.32 10.23
N LEU A 157 -8.42 1.29 9.32
CA LEU A 157 -7.50 2.41 9.15
C LEU A 157 -7.84 3.53 10.14
N LYS A 158 -6.85 3.94 10.95
CA LYS A 158 -6.92 5.11 11.82
C LYS A 158 -6.61 6.39 11.05
N ARG A 159 -5.48 6.37 10.35
CA ARG A 159 -4.94 7.50 9.58
C ARG A 159 -3.86 7.01 8.63
N LEU A 160 -3.77 7.63 7.46
CA LEU A 160 -2.72 7.38 6.47
C LEU A 160 -1.97 8.68 6.20
N PHE A 161 -0.70 8.75 6.58
CA PHE A 161 0.19 9.87 6.27
C PHE A 161 0.95 9.60 4.99
N ILE A 162 0.85 10.50 4.02
CA ILE A 162 1.67 10.47 2.82
C ILE A 162 2.83 11.45 3.03
N VAL A 163 4.04 10.93 3.12
CA VAL A 163 5.27 11.71 3.31
C VAL A 163 6.06 11.75 2.02
N LYS A 164 6.78 12.86 1.81
CA LYS A 164 7.64 13.06 0.63
C LYS A 164 6.91 12.89 -0.72
N GLY A 165 5.58 12.94 -0.69
CA GLY A 165 4.75 13.08 -1.88
C GLY A 165 4.73 14.55 -2.24
N GLU A 166 5.61 14.99 -3.13
CA GLU A 166 5.67 16.39 -3.52
C GLU A 166 4.31 16.84 -4.10
N LEU A 167 3.54 17.59 -3.31
CA LEU A 167 2.32 18.26 -3.77
C LEU A 167 2.72 19.48 -4.59
N GLY A 168 2.06 19.70 -5.73
CA GLY A 168 2.28 20.90 -6.54
C GLY A 168 1.98 22.16 -5.73
N PRO A 169 2.53 23.33 -6.10
CA PRO A 169 1.85 24.57 -5.77
C PRO A 169 0.45 24.50 -6.40
N GLY A 170 -0.61 24.43 -5.59
CA GLY A 170 -1.99 24.51 -6.12
C GLY A 170 -3.06 23.61 -5.50
N VAL A 171 -2.76 22.71 -4.54
CA VAL A 171 -3.83 22.10 -3.74
C VAL A 171 -4.10 23.01 -2.54
N PRO A 172 -5.31 23.57 -2.36
CA PRO A 172 -5.62 24.39 -1.20
C PRO A 172 -5.51 23.53 0.06
N LEU A 173 -4.51 23.81 0.89
CA LEU A 173 -4.53 23.40 2.29
C LEU A 173 -5.62 24.19 3.02
N PRO A 174 -6.26 23.64 4.07
CA PRO A 174 -7.08 24.44 4.98
C PRO A 174 -6.26 25.61 5.54
N PRO A 175 -6.87 26.78 5.72
CA PRO A 175 -6.16 28.04 5.88
C PRO A 175 -5.24 28.01 7.10
N GLN A 176 -3.95 28.23 6.88
CA GLN A 176 -2.96 28.55 7.90
C GLN A 176 -2.32 29.89 7.55
N LEU A 177 -2.12 30.69 8.60
CA LEU A 177 -1.91 32.13 8.61
C LEU A 177 -0.53 32.56 8.05
N GLY A 178 -0.54 33.46 7.06
CA GLY A 178 0.48 34.51 6.85
C GLY A 178 1.81 34.13 6.19
N ALA A 179 2.03 34.58 4.95
CA ALA A 179 3.37 34.94 4.44
C ALA A 179 3.29 35.93 3.25
N ASP A 180 4.26 36.86 3.24
CA ASP A 180 4.43 38.10 2.46
C ASP A 180 4.84 37.87 0.98
N PRO A 181 4.23 38.57 -0.01
CA PRO A 181 4.46 38.30 -1.43
C PRO A 181 5.43 39.30 -2.08
N ARG A 182 6.76 39.19 -1.86
CA ARG A 182 7.74 39.90 -2.69
C ARG A 182 9.06 39.14 -2.85
N SER A 183 9.14 38.26 -3.86
CA SER A 183 10.41 38.00 -4.55
C SER A 183 10.16 37.57 -6.01
N ASN A 184 10.84 38.25 -6.93
CA ASN A 184 10.75 38.08 -8.37
C ASN A 184 11.75 36.98 -8.77
N THR A 185 11.29 35.85 -9.31
CA THR A 185 12.20 34.79 -9.80
C THR A 185 11.95 34.50 -11.28
N ALA A 186 13.06 34.52 -12.01
CA ALA A 186 13.17 34.19 -13.42
C ALA A 186 12.47 32.88 -13.79
N CYS A 187 12.00 32.78 -15.05
CA CYS A 187 11.37 31.59 -15.62
C CYS A 187 12.30 30.37 -15.52
N LEU A 188 12.16 29.63 -14.42
CA LEU A 188 12.66 28.27 -14.28
C LEU A 188 11.95 27.39 -15.33
N PRO A 189 12.61 26.34 -15.85
CA PRO A 189 11.91 25.31 -16.61
C PRO A 189 10.68 24.84 -15.81
N PRO A 190 9.56 24.52 -16.47
CA PRO A 190 8.35 24.11 -15.76
C PRO A 190 8.72 22.97 -14.80
N PRO A 191 8.32 23.06 -13.51
CA PRO A 191 8.61 22.00 -12.57
C PRO A 191 8.11 20.68 -13.16
N ALA A 192 8.94 19.63 -13.09
CA ALA A 192 8.55 18.30 -13.57
C ALA A 192 7.15 17.97 -13.01
N PRO A 193 6.23 17.46 -13.86
CA PRO A 193 4.86 17.21 -13.43
C PRO A 193 4.90 16.30 -12.21
N LYS A 194 4.41 16.83 -11.08
CA LYS A 194 4.42 16.10 -9.83
C LYS A 194 3.48 14.91 -9.99
N ILE A 195 4.05 13.71 -9.89
CA ILE A 195 3.38 12.48 -10.28
C ILE A 195 2.33 12.01 -9.25
N PHE A 196 2.41 12.51 -8.02
CA PHE A 196 1.56 12.07 -6.92
C PHE A 196 0.05 12.29 -7.18
N PRO A 197 -0.45 13.48 -7.57
CA PRO A 197 -1.86 13.66 -7.89
C PRO A 197 -2.35 12.74 -9.02
N VAL A 198 -1.51 12.46 -10.03
CA VAL A 198 -1.83 11.53 -11.12
C VAL A 198 -1.98 10.11 -10.56
N ALA A 199 -0.99 9.64 -9.80
CA ALA A 199 -1.01 8.32 -9.16
C ALA A 199 -2.22 8.15 -8.23
N TYR A 200 -2.48 9.15 -7.38
CA TYR A 200 -3.62 9.12 -6.46
C TYR A 200 -4.95 9.06 -7.20
N ASN A 201 -5.10 9.83 -8.29
CA ASN A 201 -6.32 9.80 -9.12
C ASN A 201 -6.56 8.44 -9.78
N LEU A 202 -5.51 7.69 -10.12
CA LEU A 202 -5.63 6.35 -10.68
C LEU A 202 -6.13 5.32 -9.67
N VAL A 203 -5.92 5.55 -8.37
CA VAL A 203 -6.25 4.53 -7.33
C VAL A 203 -7.35 4.97 -6.38
N LYS A 204 -7.68 6.27 -6.31
CA LYS A 204 -8.65 6.80 -5.34
C LYS A 204 -10.02 6.15 -5.44
N HIS A 205 -10.43 5.70 -6.62
CA HIS A 205 -11.74 5.10 -6.84
C HIS A 205 -11.89 3.72 -6.17
N PHE A 206 -10.77 3.06 -5.84
CA PHE A 206 -10.77 1.85 -5.02
C PHE A 206 -10.89 2.13 -3.52
N LEU A 207 -10.69 3.39 -3.08
CA LEU A 207 -10.78 3.79 -1.68
C LEU A 207 -12.20 4.23 -1.33
N SER A 208 -12.68 3.84 -0.14
CA SER A 208 -13.94 4.32 0.42
C SER A 208 -13.86 5.81 0.80
N GLU A 209 -15.01 6.47 0.98
CA GLU A 209 -15.02 7.85 1.46
C GLU A 209 -14.39 8.00 2.84
N ASP A 210 -14.58 7.01 3.72
CA ASP A 210 -13.98 6.97 5.05
C ASP A 210 -12.44 6.95 4.95
N THR A 211 -11.88 6.04 4.16
CA THR A 211 -10.44 5.97 3.93
C THR A 211 -9.90 7.27 3.33
N ARG A 212 -10.57 7.83 2.31
CA ARG A 212 -10.14 9.09 1.68
C ARG A 212 -10.08 10.26 2.68
N LYS A 213 -11.01 10.33 3.64
CA LYS A 213 -11.01 11.36 4.70
C LYS A 213 -9.85 11.19 5.69
N LYS A 214 -9.30 9.97 5.81
CA LYS A 214 -8.17 9.62 6.69
C LYS A 214 -6.80 9.77 6.02
N VAL A 215 -6.76 10.00 4.70
CA VAL A 215 -5.53 10.29 3.96
C VAL A 215 -5.11 11.73 4.21
N VAL A 216 -3.89 11.91 4.72
CA VAL A 216 -3.29 13.22 5.00
C VAL A 216 -1.95 13.30 4.28
N VAL A 217 -1.86 14.20 3.29
CA VAL A 217 -0.60 14.45 2.59
C VAL A 217 0.19 15.52 3.35
N LEU A 218 1.41 15.17 3.75
CA LEU A 218 2.26 16.02 4.57
C LEU A 218 3.24 16.83 3.69
N GLY A 219 3.47 18.08 4.09
CA GLY A 219 4.43 18.98 3.45
C GLY A 219 5.87 18.75 3.92
N SER A 220 6.71 19.78 3.81
CA SER A 220 8.14 19.70 4.19
C SER A 220 8.35 19.39 5.68
N ASN A 221 7.42 19.76 6.55
CA ASN A 221 7.44 19.51 7.99
C ASN A 221 6.87 18.14 8.41
N TRP A 222 6.95 17.14 7.52
CA TRP A 222 6.32 15.85 7.73
C TRP A 222 6.89 15.11 8.95
N LYS A 223 8.19 15.26 9.25
CA LYS A 223 8.83 14.64 10.43
C LYS A 223 8.23 15.17 11.73
N GLU A 224 8.11 16.50 11.85
CA GLU A 224 7.51 17.15 13.00
C GLU A 224 6.04 16.77 13.16
N VAL A 225 5.30 16.62 12.06
CA VAL A 225 3.90 16.17 12.11
C VAL A 225 3.81 14.73 12.59
N LEU A 226 4.65 13.80 12.09
CA LEU A 226 4.66 12.41 12.58
C LEU A 226 4.90 12.33 14.09
N GLN A 227 5.87 13.11 14.62
CA GLN A 227 6.18 13.15 16.05
C GLN A 227 5.02 13.65 16.93
N LYS A 228 4.03 14.36 16.37
CA LYS A 228 2.81 14.73 17.12
C LYS A 228 1.93 13.52 17.40
N TYR A 229 1.90 12.54 16.49
CA TYR A 229 1.04 11.36 16.59
C TYR A 229 1.76 10.13 17.17
N ILE A 230 3.07 10.07 16.99
CA ILE A 230 3.89 8.91 17.34
C ILE A 230 5.01 9.41 18.26
N ASP A 231 5.31 8.65 19.31
CA ASP A 231 6.46 8.96 20.16
C ASP A 231 7.77 8.82 19.35
N PRO A 232 8.73 9.77 19.43
CA PRO A 232 9.99 9.65 18.69
C PRO A 232 10.73 8.32 18.91
N ALA A 233 10.62 7.71 20.10
CA ALA A 233 11.22 6.40 20.39
C ALA A 233 10.56 5.23 19.62
N GLN A 234 9.42 5.46 18.98
CA GLN A 234 8.68 4.49 18.17
C GLN A 234 8.81 4.75 16.66
N ILE A 235 9.44 5.86 16.26
CA ILE A 235 9.63 6.22 14.84
C ILE A 235 11.08 5.89 14.45
N PRO A 236 11.35 5.18 13.34
CA PRO A 236 12.71 5.01 12.84
C PRO A 236 13.43 6.36 12.65
N VAL A 237 14.74 6.40 12.87
CA VAL A 237 15.56 7.61 12.65
C VAL A 237 15.38 8.16 11.22
N GLU A 238 15.29 7.28 10.22
CA GLU A 238 14.98 7.61 8.82
C GLU A 238 13.71 8.50 8.71
N TYR A 239 12.68 8.20 9.51
CA TYR A 239 11.39 8.91 9.53
C TYR A 239 11.31 10.02 10.58
N GLY A 240 12.45 10.41 11.17
CA GLY A 240 12.55 11.54 12.08
C GLY A 240 12.35 11.19 13.56
N GLY A 241 12.46 9.93 13.97
CA GLY A 241 12.50 9.55 15.39
C GLY A 241 13.89 9.21 15.90
N THR A 242 13.92 8.30 16.86
CA THR A 242 15.14 7.80 17.51
C THR A 242 15.24 6.26 17.48
N LEU A 243 14.25 5.56 16.92
CA LEU A 243 14.27 4.11 16.82
C LEU A 243 15.30 3.64 15.79
N THR A 244 16.10 2.66 16.19
CA THR A 244 17.07 1.97 15.34
C THR A 244 16.94 0.46 15.55
N ASP A 245 17.45 -0.33 14.62
CA ASP A 245 17.65 -1.76 14.87
C ASP A 245 18.72 -2.01 15.94
N PRO A 246 18.80 -3.22 16.53
CA PRO A 246 19.83 -3.55 17.50
C PRO A 246 21.28 -3.36 17.01
N ASN A 247 21.49 -3.39 15.70
CA ASN A 247 22.79 -3.14 15.07
C ASN A 247 23.06 -1.64 14.77
N GLY A 248 22.15 -0.74 15.18
CA GLY A 248 22.24 0.69 14.94
C GLY A 248 21.72 1.16 13.57
N ASP A 249 21.11 0.29 12.76
CA ASP A 249 20.56 0.72 11.47
C ASP A 249 19.40 1.72 11.66
N PRO A 250 19.53 2.97 11.16
CA PRO A 250 18.50 4.02 11.31
C PRO A 250 17.21 3.75 10.53
N LYS A 251 17.25 2.81 9.58
CA LYS A 251 16.11 2.43 8.74
C LYS A 251 15.24 1.35 9.38
N CYS A 252 15.72 0.70 10.45
CA CYS A 252 15.04 -0.46 11.02
C CYS A 252 14.76 -1.55 9.97
N SER A 253 15.75 -1.88 9.13
CA SER A 253 15.59 -2.82 8.01
C SER A 253 15.23 -4.25 8.46
N SER A 254 15.40 -4.59 9.75
CA SER A 254 14.91 -5.84 10.32
C SER A 254 13.38 -5.93 10.38
N LYS A 255 12.69 -4.78 10.33
CA LYS A 255 11.24 -4.65 10.43
C LYS A 255 10.60 -4.10 9.16
N ILE A 256 11.30 -3.22 8.44
CA ILE A 256 10.80 -2.54 7.24
C ILE A 256 11.58 -3.02 6.02
N ASN A 257 10.89 -3.59 5.04
CA ASN A 257 11.50 -3.92 3.77
C ASN A 257 11.52 -2.68 2.85
N TYR A 258 12.69 -2.33 2.32
CA TYR A 258 12.88 -1.16 1.45
C TYR A 258 12.83 -1.50 -0.05
N GLY A 259 12.35 -2.68 -0.42
CA GLY A 259 12.21 -3.12 -1.81
C GLY A 259 13.55 -3.27 -2.51
N GLY A 260 13.62 -2.74 -3.74
CA GLY A 260 14.76 -2.87 -4.65
C GLY A 260 14.38 -3.59 -5.93
N ASP A 261 15.26 -3.50 -6.92
CA ASP A 261 15.07 -4.14 -8.21
C ASP A 261 15.08 -5.66 -8.07
N VAL A 262 14.07 -6.33 -8.63
CA VAL A 262 13.98 -7.79 -8.56
C VAL A 262 14.98 -8.41 -9.55
N PRO A 263 15.91 -9.27 -9.09
CA PRO A 263 16.83 -9.93 -10.01
C PRO A 263 16.09 -10.79 -11.03
N GLN A 264 16.55 -10.74 -12.29
CA GLN A 264 15.91 -11.45 -13.40
C GLN A 264 15.80 -12.97 -13.20
N HIS A 265 16.65 -13.60 -12.39
CA HIS A 265 16.56 -15.03 -12.10
C HIS A 265 15.30 -15.42 -11.30
N TYR A 266 14.58 -14.45 -10.71
CA TYR A 266 13.28 -14.67 -10.10
C TYR A 266 12.12 -14.65 -11.11
N TYR A 267 12.35 -14.19 -12.34
CA TYR A 267 11.29 -14.01 -13.32
C TYR A 267 10.80 -15.37 -13.80
N VAL A 268 9.48 -15.55 -13.77
CA VAL A 268 8.82 -16.78 -14.24
C VAL A 268 7.99 -16.55 -15.49
N ARG A 269 7.99 -15.31 -16.00
CA ARG A 269 7.32 -14.89 -17.24
C ARG A 269 7.93 -13.59 -17.77
N ASP A 270 7.89 -13.43 -19.09
CA ASP A 270 8.44 -12.25 -19.78
C ASP A 270 7.37 -11.23 -20.15
N GLN A 271 6.10 -11.64 -20.15
CA GLN A 271 4.94 -10.81 -20.47
C GLN A 271 3.75 -11.15 -19.57
N LEU A 272 2.87 -10.18 -19.37
CA LEU A 272 1.55 -10.40 -18.77
C LEU A 272 0.50 -10.40 -19.86
N ALA A 273 -0.51 -11.26 -19.74
CA ALA A 273 -1.67 -11.23 -20.62
C ALA A 273 -2.35 -9.85 -20.50
N GLN A 274 -2.49 -9.15 -21.63
CA GLN A 274 -3.16 -7.86 -21.74
C GLN A 274 -4.26 -7.98 -22.78
N GLN A 275 -5.43 -7.41 -22.46
CA GLN A 275 -6.49 -7.22 -23.44
C GLN A 275 -6.28 -5.85 -24.09
N TYR A 276 -6.17 -5.83 -25.43
CA TYR A 276 -6.04 -4.61 -26.21
C TYR A 276 -7.44 -4.09 -26.56
N GLU A 277 -7.67 -2.80 -26.33
CA GLU A 277 -8.96 -2.16 -26.60
C GLU A 277 -9.23 -2.00 -28.11
N HIS A 278 -8.16 -1.76 -28.89
CA HIS A 278 -8.25 -1.56 -30.32
C HIS A 278 -7.26 -2.44 -31.07
N THR A 279 -7.72 -3.08 -32.14
CA THR A 279 -6.89 -3.76 -33.13
C THR A 279 -7.16 -3.11 -34.48
N VAL A 280 -6.10 -2.62 -35.13
CA VAL A 280 -6.20 -1.94 -36.42
C VAL A 280 -5.31 -2.63 -37.43
N VAL A 281 -5.81 -2.83 -38.65
CA VAL A 281 -5.03 -3.36 -39.77
C VAL A 281 -4.36 -2.18 -40.49
N VAL A 282 -3.02 -2.18 -40.53
CA VAL A 282 -2.24 -1.15 -41.24
C VAL A 282 -1.67 -1.74 -42.51
N ASN A 283 -2.06 -1.19 -43.65
CA ASN A 283 -1.56 -1.63 -44.95
C ASN A 283 -0.07 -1.32 -45.11
N ARG A 284 0.63 -2.09 -45.95
CA ARG A 284 2.05 -1.91 -46.23
C ARG A 284 2.32 -0.50 -46.77
N GLY A 285 3.16 0.26 -46.07
CA GLY A 285 3.50 1.65 -46.42
C GLY A 285 2.53 2.71 -45.89
N SER A 286 1.52 2.32 -45.12
CA SER A 286 0.60 3.24 -44.43
C SER A 286 0.94 3.41 -42.95
N SER A 287 0.37 4.42 -42.32
CA SER A 287 0.47 4.67 -40.87
C SER A 287 -0.89 4.92 -40.26
N HIS A 288 -1.07 4.54 -39.00
CA HIS A 288 -2.25 4.89 -38.19
C HIS A 288 -1.80 5.81 -37.04
N GLN A 289 -2.47 6.95 -36.89
CA GLN A 289 -2.20 7.91 -35.83
C GLN A 289 -3.41 7.99 -34.91
N VAL A 290 -3.16 8.10 -33.61
CA VAL A 290 -4.18 8.34 -32.59
C VAL A 290 -3.92 9.73 -32.03
N GLU A 291 -4.87 10.63 -32.21
CA GLU A 291 -4.79 12.00 -31.72
C GLU A 291 -5.50 12.11 -30.37
N TYR A 292 -4.83 12.76 -29.40
CA TYR A 292 -5.40 13.06 -28.10
C TYR A 292 -5.33 14.57 -27.88
N GLU A 293 -6.48 15.20 -27.69
CA GLU A 293 -6.55 16.61 -27.30
C GLU A 293 -6.36 16.73 -25.79
N ILE A 294 -5.21 17.25 -25.36
CA ILE A 294 -4.92 17.49 -23.95
C ILE A 294 -5.33 18.93 -23.63
N LEU A 295 -6.50 19.09 -23.01
CA LEU A 295 -6.93 20.38 -22.46
C LEU A 295 -6.21 20.63 -21.14
N PHE A 296 -5.29 21.60 -21.12
CA PHE A 296 -4.69 22.07 -19.87
C PHE A 296 -5.66 23.04 -19.18
N PRO A 297 -5.92 22.89 -17.86
CA PRO A 297 -6.56 23.93 -17.07
C PRO A 297 -5.63 25.13 -16.83
#